data_AF-A0AAD4CGV0-F1
#
_entry.id   AF-A0AAD4CGV0-F1
#
_cell.length_a   1.000
_cell.length_b   1.000
_cell.length_c   1.000
_cell.angle_alpha   90.00
_cell.angle_beta   90.00
_cell.angle_gamma   90.00
#
_symmetry.space_group_name_H-M   'P 1'
#
loop_
_entity.id
_entity.type
_entity.pdbx_description
1 polymer ?
#
loop_
_entity_poly.entity_id
_entity_poly.type
_entity_poly.pdbx_seq_one_letter_code
_entity_poly.pdbx_strand_id
1 'polypeptide(L)'
;MSYTPSDYEFLSNVDLLNDYDQSLAWTPQPSPMDASEPSSFVCRWEGCCYTGAFRRKADLLRHLETIHISPQSFACLARGCHRMFNRRDNMRQHLFRRHENADQIWARFCATL
;
A
#
# COMPACT_ATOMS: atom_id res chain seq x y z
N MET A 1 -30.03 -59.17 41.53
CA MET A 1 -29.45 -60.51 41.26
C MET A 1 -29.93 -60.88 39.87
N SER A 2 -29.13 -61.13 38.85
CA SER A 2 -27.76 -61.65 38.78
C SER A 2 -27.19 -61.38 37.37
N TYR A 3 -25.91 -61.01 37.33
CA TYR A 3 -25.07 -60.85 36.15
C TYR A 3 -24.80 -62.18 35.44
N THR A 4 -24.50 -62.18 34.14
CA THR A 4 -23.19 -62.67 33.68
C THR A 4 -22.66 -61.96 32.43
N PRO A 5 -21.32 -61.93 32.26
CA PRO A 5 -20.56 -61.06 31.37
C PRO A 5 -19.87 -61.84 30.24
N SER A 6 -19.62 -61.20 29.11
CA SER A 6 -18.58 -61.62 28.17
C SER A 6 -17.94 -60.35 27.61
N ASP A 7 -16.78 -60.07 28.20
CA ASP A 7 -15.56 -59.56 27.56
C ASP A 7 -15.65 -58.13 26.99
N TYR A 8 -15.32 -57.09 27.75
CA TYR A 8 -13.92 -56.71 28.05
C TYR A 8 -13.05 -56.87 26.80
N GLU A 9 -12.94 -55.81 25.99
CA GLU A 9 -11.69 -55.19 25.50
C GLU A 9 -12.09 -54.12 24.46
N PHE A 10 -11.89 -52.83 24.75
CA PHE A 10 -10.61 -52.12 24.72
C PHE A 10 -10.34 -51.52 23.33
N LEU A 11 -10.50 -50.20 23.29
CA LEU A 11 -9.84 -49.20 22.46
C LEU A 11 -9.68 -49.44 20.95
N SER A 12 -10.23 -48.48 20.20
CA SER A 12 -9.80 -47.97 18.89
C SER A 12 -10.81 -48.18 17.76
N ASN A 13 -11.83 -47.32 17.72
CA ASN A 13 -12.46 -46.98 16.45
C ASN A 13 -12.01 -45.57 16.05
N VAL A 14 -10.72 -45.50 15.73
CA VAL A 14 -10.18 -44.51 14.82
C VAL A 14 -10.26 -45.18 13.44
N ASP A 15 -10.89 -44.49 12.48
CA ASP A 15 -10.98 -44.80 11.04
C ASP A 15 -11.86 -46.02 10.66
N LEU A 16 -12.79 -45.99 9.70
CA LEU A 16 -12.65 -45.55 8.31
C LEU A 16 -14.06 -45.24 7.72
N LEU A 17 -14.44 -43.97 7.67
CA LEU A 17 -15.40 -43.46 6.69
C LEU A 17 -14.89 -42.10 6.24
N ASN A 18 -13.90 -42.11 5.35
CA ASN A 18 -13.59 -40.97 4.52
C ASN A 18 -13.23 -41.46 3.13
N ASP A 19 -14.21 -42.04 2.44
CA ASP A 19 -14.22 -42.24 0.98
C ASP A 19 -14.40 -40.88 0.27
N TYR A 20 -13.55 -39.92 0.63
CA TYR A 20 -13.37 -38.68 -0.11
C TYR A 20 -12.18 -38.89 -1.03
N ASP A 21 -12.50 -39.23 -2.27
CA ASP A 21 -11.63 -39.30 -3.43
C ASP A 21 -10.41 -38.37 -3.29
N GLN A 22 -9.25 -39.01 -3.17
CA GLN A 22 -7.94 -38.39 -3.02
C GLN A 22 -7.46 -37.88 -4.37
N SER A 23 -8.19 -36.95 -4.96
CA SER A 23 -7.75 -36.14 -6.10
C SER A 23 -8.41 -34.77 -6.03
N LEU A 24 -7.63 -33.72 -6.34
CA LEU A 24 -7.96 -32.29 -6.25
C LEU A 24 -7.64 -31.63 -4.90
N ALA A 25 -6.36 -31.70 -4.53
CA ALA A 25 -5.72 -30.65 -3.75
C ALA A 25 -5.95 -29.29 -4.45
N TRP A 26 -6.90 -28.49 -3.98
CA TRP A 26 -6.98 -27.07 -4.30
C TRP A 26 -5.87 -26.35 -3.55
N THR A 27 -4.66 -26.51 -4.07
CA THR A 27 -3.57 -25.57 -3.78
C THR A 27 -3.90 -24.28 -4.52
N PRO A 28 -3.91 -23.12 -3.85
CA PRO A 28 -3.86 -21.85 -4.57
C PRO A 28 -2.53 -21.84 -5.34
N GLN A 29 -2.59 -22.12 -6.64
CA GLN A 29 -1.45 -22.00 -7.53
C GLN A 29 -1.14 -20.50 -7.64
N PRO A 30 0.01 -19.98 -7.18
CA PRO A 30 0.46 -18.67 -7.64
C PRO A 30 0.73 -18.80 -9.14
N SER A 31 -0.03 -18.06 -9.95
CA SER A 31 0.11 -18.08 -11.40
C SER A 31 1.57 -17.87 -11.80
N PRO A 32 2.10 -18.62 -12.79
CA PRO A 32 3.48 -18.48 -13.21
C PRO A 32 3.69 -17.07 -13.76
N MET A 33 4.50 -16.30 -13.03
CA MET A 33 5.60 -15.53 -13.61
C MET A 33 5.33 -14.98 -15.02
N ASP A 34 4.43 -14.02 -15.14
CA ASP A 34 4.47 -13.04 -16.22
C ASP A 34 4.27 -11.61 -15.69
N ALA A 35 4.80 -11.37 -14.49
CA ALA A 35 5.09 -10.04 -14.01
C ALA A 35 6.57 -9.77 -14.25
N SER A 36 6.93 -9.59 -15.51
CA SER A 36 8.05 -8.69 -15.78
C SER A 36 7.64 -7.34 -15.20
N GLU A 37 8.00 -7.09 -13.93
CA GLU A 37 7.97 -5.75 -13.34
C GLU A 37 8.52 -4.82 -14.43
N PRO A 38 7.77 -3.78 -14.83
CA PRO A 38 8.20 -2.95 -15.94
C PRO A 38 9.59 -2.43 -15.62
N SER A 39 10.58 -2.87 -16.40
CA SER A 39 11.99 -2.53 -16.18
C SER A 39 12.25 -1.02 -16.28
N SER A 40 11.25 -0.28 -16.74
CA SER A 40 11.20 1.17 -16.78
C SER A 40 9.83 1.70 -16.33
N PHE A 41 9.83 2.67 -15.43
CA PHE A 41 8.62 3.39 -15.03
C PHE A 41 8.51 4.65 -15.89
N VAL A 42 7.56 4.72 -16.82
CA VAL A 42 7.41 5.86 -17.75
C VAL A 42 6.09 6.59 -17.50
N CYS A 43 6.08 7.91 -17.70
CA CYS A 43 4.82 8.66 -17.71
C CYS A 43 4.12 8.44 -19.05
N ARG A 44 2.82 8.11 -19.00
CA ARG A 44 1.96 7.94 -20.19
C ARG A 44 0.81 8.93 -20.23
N TRP A 45 0.88 9.99 -19.42
CA TRP A 45 -0.16 11.00 -19.37
C TRP A 45 -0.18 11.80 -20.69
N GLU A 46 -1.38 12.03 -21.21
CA GLU A 46 -1.56 12.72 -22.50
C GLU A 46 -1.01 14.15 -22.42
N GLY A 47 -0.12 14.50 -23.36
CA GLY A 47 0.54 15.81 -23.37
C GLY A 47 1.61 16.00 -22.29
N CYS A 48 2.08 14.94 -21.62
CA CYS A 48 3.22 15.06 -20.72
C CYS A 48 4.50 15.42 -21.48
N CYS A 49 5.17 16.49 -21.08
CA CYS A 49 6.45 16.90 -21.66
C CYS A 49 7.63 16.02 -21.23
N TYR A 50 7.46 15.14 -20.23
CA TYR A 50 8.52 14.26 -19.75
C TYR A 50 8.50 12.92 -20.48
N THR A 51 9.53 12.69 -21.30
CA THR A 51 9.67 11.49 -22.14
C THR A 51 10.63 10.44 -21.57
N GLY A 52 11.23 10.69 -20.40
CA GLY A 52 12.20 9.81 -19.76
C GLY A 52 11.57 8.64 -18.99
N ALA A 53 12.42 7.71 -18.58
CA ALA A 53 12.07 6.65 -17.64
C ALA A 53 12.57 6.97 -16.22
N PHE A 54 11.71 6.74 -15.24
CA PHE A 54 12.05 6.77 -13.83
C PHE A 54 12.66 5.44 -13.40
N ARG A 55 13.68 5.51 -12.53
CA ARG A 55 14.35 4.33 -11.97
C ARG A 55 13.54 3.63 -10.88
N ARG A 56 12.56 4.32 -10.30
CA ARG A 56 11.73 3.83 -9.19
C ARG A 56 10.28 4.21 -9.41
N LYS A 57 9.36 3.30 -9.04
CA LYS A 57 7.92 3.54 -9.05
C LYS A 57 7.52 4.78 -8.26
N ALA A 58 8.14 4.99 -7.10
CA ALA A 58 7.88 6.16 -6.25
C ALA A 58 8.16 7.51 -6.97
N ASP A 59 9.17 7.55 -7.84
CA ASP A 59 9.50 8.77 -8.58
C ASP A 59 8.46 9.05 -9.67
N LEU A 60 7.94 8.02 -10.34
CA LEU A 60 6.83 8.16 -11.29
C LEU A 60 5.55 8.62 -10.59
N LEU A 61 5.17 8.00 -9.47
CA LEU A 61 3.95 8.38 -8.73
C LEU A 61 4.00 9.85 -8.29
N ARG A 62 5.15 10.28 -7.75
CA ARG A 62 5.37 11.69 -7.40
C ARG A 62 5.29 12.59 -8.63
N HIS A 63 5.84 12.18 -9.78
CA HIS A 63 5.71 12.96 -11.01
C HIS A 63 4.23 13.14 -11.40
N LEU A 64 3.44 12.06 -11.40
CA LEU A 64 2.01 12.11 -11.70
C LEU A 64 1.26 13.04 -10.74
N GLU A 65 1.49 12.88 -9.43
CA GLU A 65 0.86 13.72 -8.41
C GLU A 65 1.16 15.21 -8.61
N THR A 66 2.44 15.55 -8.85
CA THR A 66 2.90 16.94 -8.85
C THR A 66 2.70 17.69 -10.17
N ILE A 67 2.59 16.99 -11.29
CA ILE A 67 2.45 17.58 -12.62
C ILE A 67 1.03 17.44 -13.17
N HIS A 68 0.36 16.32 -12.89
CA HIS A 68 -0.85 15.94 -13.59
C HIS A 68 -2.10 15.95 -12.70
N ILE A 69 -2.00 15.45 -11.46
CA ILE A 69 -3.18 15.29 -10.60
C ILE A 69 -3.42 16.56 -9.79
N SER A 70 -2.42 17.00 -9.03
CA SER A 70 -2.60 18.08 -8.08
C SER A 70 -1.39 19.05 -8.09
N PRO A 71 -1.14 19.72 -9.24
CA PRO A 71 -0.11 20.74 -9.32
C PRO A 71 -0.37 21.83 -8.27
N GLN A 72 0.66 22.18 -7.50
CA GLN A 72 0.62 23.22 -6.46
C GLN A 72 -0.31 22.97 -5.26
N SER A 73 -0.55 21.72 -4.88
CA SER A 73 -1.42 21.35 -3.75
C SER A 73 -1.06 21.94 -2.38
N PHE A 74 0.19 22.37 -2.18
CA PHE A 74 0.70 22.69 -0.85
C PHE A 74 0.88 24.20 -0.69
N ALA A 75 -0.15 24.90 -0.24
CA ALA A 75 -0.08 26.32 0.10
C ALA A 75 0.55 26.56 1.48
N CYS A 76 1.31 27.64 1.61
CA CYS A 76 1.77 28.11 2.91
C CYS A 76 0.59 28.75 3.68
N LEU A 77 0.35 28.30 4.92
CA LEU A 77 -0.72 28.85 5.78
C LEU A 77 -0.27 30.04 6.64
N ALA A 78 0.95 30.55 6.43
CA ALA A 78 1.44 31.73 7.13
C ALA A 78 0.67 32.98 6.69
N ARG A 79 0.31 33.85 7.64
CA ARG A 79 -0.43 35.08 7.33
C ARG A 79 0.40 35.97 6.40
N GLY A 80 -0.20 36.39 5.28
CA GLY A 80 0.47 37.22 4.27
C GLY A 80 1.41 36.45 3.34
N CYS A 81 1.49 35.12 3.43
CA CYS A 81 2.26 34.31 2.50
C CYS A 81 1.34 33.64 1.48
N HIS A 82 1.58 33.91 0.19
CA HIS A 82 0.81 33.32 -0.91
C HIS A 82 1.63 32.32 -1.73
N ARG A 83 2.69 31.76 -1.13
CA ARG A 83 3.55 30.77 -1.80
C ARG A 83 2.85 29.41 -1.84
N MET A 84 2.80 28.83 -3.04
CA MET A 84 2.28 27.49 -3.30
C MET A 84 3.41 26.60 -3.80
N PHE A 85 3.38 25.33 -3.38
CA PHE A 85 4.40 24.35 -3.70
C PHE A 85 3.75 23.10 -4.27
N ASN A 86 4.44 22.47 -5.20
CA ASN A 86 4.04 21.19 -5.78
C ASN A 86 4.40 20.00 -4.88
N ARG A 87 5.20 20.19 -3.81
CA ARG A 87 5.58 19.13 -2.87
C ARG A 87 5.51 19.58 -1.43
N ARG A 88 5.07 18.67 -0.55
CA ARG A 88 4.91 18.91 0.90
C ARG A 88 6.21 19.24 1.62
N ASP A 89 7.29 18.54 1.29
CA ASP A 89 8.62 18.75 1.88
C ASP A 89 9.21 20.11 1.50
N ASN A 90 9.04 20.54 0.25
CA ASN A 90 9.44 21.87 -0.20
C ASN A 90 8.68 22.98 0.54
N MET A 91 7.36 22.83 0.70
CA MET A 91 6.56 23.77 1.49
C MET A 91 6.99 23.79 2.95
N ARG A 92 7.22 22.62 3.55
CA ARG A 92 7.72 22.50 4.92
C ARG A 92 9.07 23.21 5.07
N GLN A 93 10.03 22.94 4.20
CA GLN A 93 11.33 23.60 4.24
C GLN A 93 11.20 25.12 4.09
N HIS A 94 10.34 25.61 3.20
CA HIS A 94 10.03 27.02 3.11
C HIS A 94 9.49 27.57 4.43
N LEU A 95 8.57 26.85 5.06
CA LEU A 95 7.94 27.24 6.31
C LEU A 95 8.99 27.47 7.41
N PHE A 96 9.85 26.48 7.64
CA PHE A 96 10.92 26.53 8.64
C PHE A 96 12.02 27.55 8.34
N ARG A 97 12.21 27.95 7.07
CA ARG A 97 13.26 28.90 6.67
C ARG A 97 12.80 30.34 6.59
N ARG A 98 11.51 30.58 6.37
CA ARG A 98 10.98 31.91 6.05
C ARG A 98 10.02 32.45 7.10
N HIS A 99 9.60 31.64 8.06
CA HIS A 99 8.63 32.01 9.09
C HIS A 99 9.08 31.56 10.46
N GLU A 100 9.00 32.46 11.44
CA GLU A 100 9.46 32.21 12.81
C GLU A 100 8.53 31.26 13.58
N ASN A 101 7.24 31.22 13.24
CA ASN A 101 6.22 30.36 13.88
C ASN A 101 5.96 29.07 13.07
N ALA A 102 7.01 28.52 12.45
CA ALA A 102 6.90 27.38 11.55
C ALA A 102 6.22 26.16 12.18
N ASP A 103 6.52 25.84 13.45
CA ASP A 103 5.98 24.68 14.14
C ASP A 103 4.46 24.75 14.36
N GLN A 104 3.94 25.91 14.78
CA GLN A 104 2.49 26.12 14.94
C GLN A 104 1.76 26.10 13.60
N ILE A 105 2.35 26.73 12.57
CA ILE A 105 1.75 26.75 11.23
C ILE A 105 1.72 25.31 10.66
N TRP A 106 2.77 24.52 10.91
CA TRP A 106 2.83 23.11 10.50
C TRP A 106 1.83 22.23 11.26
N ALA A 107 1.68 22.43 12.57
CA ALA A 107 0.70 21.71 13.37
C ALA A 107 -0.73 21.91 12.85
N ARG A 108 -1.08 23.13 12.44
CA ARG A 108 -2.38 23.43 11.80
C ARG A 108 -2.58 22.67 10.49
N PHE A 109 -1.51 22.50 9.70
CA PHE A 109 -1.54 21.71 8.47
C PHE A 109 -1.72 20.20 8.75
N CYS A 110 -1.19 19.69 9.87
CA CYS A 110 -1.37 18.30 10.27
C CYS A 110 -2.74 18.00 10.91
N ALA A 111 -3.39 19.01 11.50
CA ALA A 111 -4.69 18.87 12.17
C ALA A 111 -5.91 19.00 11.22
N THR A 112 -5.70 19.16 9.92
CA THR A 112 -6.76 19.29 8.89
C THR A 112 -6.93 18.02 8.03
N LEU A 113 -6.42 16.87 8.49
CA LEU A 113 -6.59 15.53 7.93
C LEU A 113 -7.15 14.59 9.00
#